data_AF-A0A1Z4QNL1-F1
#
_entry.id   AF-A0A1Z4QNL1-F1
#
_cell.length_a   1.000
_cell.length_b   1.000
_cell.length_c   1.000
_cell.angle_alpha   90.00
_cell.angle_beta   90.00
_cell.angle_gamma   90.00
#
_symmetry.space_group_name_H-M   'P 1'
#
loop_
_entity.id
_entity.type
_entity.pdbx_description
1 polymer ?
#
loop_
_entity_poly.entity_id
_entity_poly.type
_entity_poly.pdbx_seq_one_letter_code
_entity_poly.pdbx_strand_id
1 'polypeptide(L)'
;MQTESEVRSLAPTMQGIAKTIRLTGWITLWVQLGLAMVSSLALLFAATGRRFAQQTNTGLGVGIFWAVCGIVVLLFSVYWDFRYTQIGKKLANPNPALHPSKADTIRAIRLGIMVSLLGILLTILGGSATVGVLVAKSISQTPGVAITNPYRTIRALDVFVMVANIYGIAAHFAGTVASIWLLERVHQH
;
A
#
# COMPACT_ATOMS: atom_id res chain seq x y z
N MET A 1 -47.77 7.64 -11.57
CA MET A 1 -47.56 8.09 -10.18
C MET A 1 -46.61 7.19 -9.37
N GLN A 2 -46.44 5.89 -9.68
CA GLN A 2 -45.49 5.02 -8.96
C GLN A 2 -44.00 5.25 -9.30
N THR A 3 -43.70 5.85 -10.47
CA THR A 3 -42.32 6.12 -10.91
C THR A 3 -41.62 7.23 -10.12
N GLU A 4 -42.33 8.27 -9.69
CA GLU A 4 -41.71 9.36 -8.92
C GLU A 4 -41.38 8.96 -7.48
N SER A 5 -42.20 8.10 -6.86
CA SER A 5 -41.93 7.60 -5.50
C SER A 5 -40.75 6.63 -5.43
N GLU A 6 -40.57 5.77 -6.45
CA GLU A 6 -39.38 4.91 -6.57
C GLU A 6 -38.11 5.72 -6.86
N VAL A 7 -38.17 6.70 -7.77
CA VAL A 7 -37.01 7.55 -8.07
C VAL A 7 -36.60 8.38 -6.84
N ARG A 8 -37.57 8.84 -6.03
CA ARG A 8 -37.32 9.59 -4.79
C ARG A 8 -36.81 8.72 -3.64
N SER A 9 -37.06 7.41 -3.63
CA SER A 9 -36.53 6.48 -2.63
C SER A 9 -35.14 5.91 -3.01
N LEU A 10 -34.83 5.81 -4.30
CA LEU A 10 -33.48 5.45 -4.78
C LEU A 10 -32.45 6.57 -4.54
N ALA A 11 -32.85 7.84 -4.71
CA ALA A 11 -31.98 9.00 -4.57
C ALA A 11 -31.26 9.15 -3.19
N PRO A 12 -31.93 9.03 -2.02
CA PRO A 12 -31.27 9.14 -0.72
C PRO A 12 -30.32 7.97 -0.43
N THR A 13 -30.64 6.77 -0.93
CA THR A 13 -29.79 5.57 -0.79
C THR A 13 -28.50 5.71 -1.58
N MET A 14 -28.59 6.19 -2.84
CA MET A 14 -27.42 6.49 -3.68
C MET A 14 -26.51 7.58 -3.09
N GLN A 15 -27.09 8.64 -2.52
CA GLN A 15 -26.30 9.70 -1.88
C GLN A 15 -25.54 9.19 -0.64
N GLY A 16 -26.15 8.31 0.15
CA GLY A 16 -25.48 7.66 1.29
C GLY A 16 -24.29 6.80 0.86
N ILE A 17 -24.44 6.02 -0.21
CA ILE A 17 -23.38 5.18 -0.78
C ILE A 17 -22.24 6.05 -1.33
N ALA A 18 -22.57 7.10 -2.08
CA ALA A 18 -21.57 8.00 -2.66
C ALA A 18 -20.72 8.69 -1.57
N LYS A 19 -21.35 9.12 -0.46
CA LYS A 19 -20.65 9.70 0.69
C LYS A 19 -19.72 8.68 1.35
N THR A 20 -20.19 7.44 1.49
CA THR A 20 -19.46 6.33 2.10
C THR A 20 -18.22 5.96 1.27
N ILE A 21 -18.38 5.78 -0.05
CA ILE A 21 -17.29 5.51 -0.99
C ILE A 21 -16.25 6.63 -0.94
N ARG A 22 -16.71 7.89 -0.92
CA ARG A 22 -15.82 9.06 -0.89
C ARG A 22 -15.03 9.16 0.41
N LEU A 23 -15.67 8.91 1.55
CA LEU A 23 -15.02 8.99 2.86
C LEU A 23 -13.96 7.90 2.99
N THR A 24 -14.30 6.66 2.64
CA THR A 24 -13.36 5.53 2.66
C THR A 24 -12.20 5.79 1.72
N GLY A 25 -12.44 6.25 0.48
CA GLY A 25 -11.36 6.59 -0.44
C GLY A 25 -10.40 7.65 0.11
N TRP A 26 -10.91 8.68 0.80
CA TRP A 26 -10.05 9.69 1.43
C TRP A 26 -9.25 9.13 2.62
N ILE A 27 -9.91 8.37 3.51
CA ILE A 27 -9.23 7.79 4.67
C ILE A 27 -8.11 6.86 4.21
N THR A 28 -8.39 5.96 3.28
CA THR A 28 -7.41 5.02 2.76
C THR A 28 -6.27 5.73 2.06
N LEU A 29 -6.55 6.75 1.24
CA LEU A 29 -5.52 7.57 0.58
C LEU A 29 -4.56 8.19 1.60
N TRP A 30 -5.07 8.83 2.66
CA TRP A 30 -4.21 9.45 3.67
C TRP A 30 -3.41 8.44 4.48
N VAL A 31 -4.01 7.30 4.82
CA VAL A 31 -3.32 6.20 5.52
C VAL A 31 -2.22 5.64 4.64
N GLN A 32 -2.52 5.29 3.39
CA GLN A 32 -1.51 4.78 2.44
C GLN A 32 -0.42 5.80 2.16
N LEU A 33 -0.75 7.08 2.01
CA LEU A 33 0.23 8.14 1.76
C LEU A 33 1.18 8.31 2.95
N GLY A 34 0.66 8.30 4.19
CA GLY A 34 1.49 8.36 5.39
C GLY A 34 2.44 7.16 5.49
N LEU A 35 1.93 5.94 5.27
CA LEU A 35 2.76 4.73 5.29
C LEU A 35 3.76 4.69 4.13
N ALA A 36 3.39 5.17 2.94
CA ALA A 36 4.27 5.30 1.79
C ALA A 36 5.42 6.26 2.06
N MET A 37 5.16 7.37 2.76
CA MET A 37 6.18 8.33 3.16
C MET A 37 7.18 7.68 4.12
N VAL A 38 6.71 6.96 5.15
CA VAL A 38 7.58 6.26 6.11
C VAL A 38 8.42 5.18 5.41
N SER A 39 7.79 4.36 4.55
CA SER A 39 8.47 3.31 3.80
C SER A 39 9.56 3.89 2.88
N SER A 40 9.24 4.95 2.15
CA SER A 40 10.18 5.61 1.23
C SER A 40 11.33 6.27 1.97
N LEU A 41 11.06 6.95 3.09
CA LEU A 41 12.08 7.60 3.90
C LEU A 41 13.04 6.56 4.52
N ALA A 42 12.52 5.45 5.03
CA ALA A 42 13.34 4.35 5.52
C ALA A 42 14.25 3.79 4.42
N LEU A 43 13.71 3.59 3.22
CA LEU A 43 14.52 3.09 2.10
C LEU A 43 15.59 4.09 1.65
N LEU A 44 15.28 5.39 1.65
CA LEU A 44 16.23 6.46 1.37
C LEU A 44 17.39 6.48 2.37
N PHE A 45 17.11 6.35 3.67
CA PHE A 45 18.15 6.24 4.69
C PHE A 45 19.03 5.01 4.47
N ALA A 46 18.42 3.85 4.17
CA ALA A 46 19.16 2.62 3.91
C ALA A 46 20.03 2.72 2.65
N ALA A 47 19.54 3.32 1.56
CA ALA A 47 20.28 3.45 0.30
C ALA A 47 21.45 4.45 0.44
N THR A 48 21.18 5.60 1.04
CA THR A 48 22.15 6.68 1.22
C THR A 48 23.25 6.28 2.21
N GLY A 49 22.88 5.73 3.36
CA GLY A 49 23.84 5.27 4.38
C GLY A 49 24.77 4.17 3.89
N ARG A 50 24.29 3.27 3.01
CA ARG A 50 25.15 2.23 2.41
C ARG A 50 26.15 2.78 1.40
N ARG A 51 25.74 3.77 0.60
CA ARG A 51 26.63 4.41 -0.38
C ARG A 51 27.80 5.09 0.32
N PHE A 52 27.54 5.77 1.44
CA PHE A 52 28.60 6.37 2.26
C PHE A 52 29.52 5.34 2.91
N ALA A 53 28.98 4.19 3.33
CA ALA A 53 29.76 3.13 3.96
C ALA A 53 30.53 2.20 2.98
N GLN A 54 30.43 2.41 1.66
CA GLN A 54 31.01 1.57 0.60
C GLN A 54 30.80 0.05 0.80
N GLN A 55 29.65 -0.36 1.35
CA GLN A 55 29.38 -1.78 1.63
C GLN A 55 28.32 -2.37 0.71
N THR A 56 28.68 -3.43 0.00
CA THR A 56 27.77 -4.25 -0.82
C THR A 56 27.47 -5.57 -0.13
N ASN A 57 26.25 -5.74 0.37
CA ASN A 57 25.73 -7.02 0.85
C ASN A 57 24.66 -7.51 -0.14
N THR A 58 24.94 -8.54 -0.93
CA THR A 58 24.06 -9.01 -2.02
C THR A 58 22.65 -9.32 -1.52
N GLY A 59 22.52 -9.99 -0.36
CA GLY A 59 21.21 -10.32 0.23
C GLY A 59 20.39 -9.07 0.62
N LEU A 60 21.03 -8.01 1.12
CA LEU A 60 20.34 -6.75 1.40
C LEU A 60 20.00 -5.99 0.10
N GLY A 61 20.82 -6.13 -0.95
CA GLY A 61 20.51 -5.60 -2.27
C GLY A 61 19.21 -6.15 -2.83
N VAL A 62 18.98 -7.46 -2.68
CA VAL A 62 17.72 -8.12 -3.03
C VAL A 62 16.55 -7.53 -2.22
N GLY A 63 16.74 -7.35 -0.91
CA GLY A 63 15.73 -6.72 -0.04
C GLY A 63 15.35 -5.29 -0.47
N ILE A 64 16.33 -4.48 -0.88
CA ILE A 64 16.08 -3.14 -1.45
C ILE A 64 15.28 -3.24 -2.74
N PHE A 65 15.72 -4.09 -3.66
CA PHE A 65 15.14 -4.17 -5.00
C PHE A 65 13.64 -4.43 -4.90
N TRP A 66 13.25 -5.43 -4.11
CA TRP A 66 11.86 -5.73 -3.86
C TRP A 66 11.12 -4.61 -3.11
N ALA A 67 11.76 -3.93 -2.17
CA ALA A 67 11.19 -2.75 -1.52
C ALA A 67 10.91 -1.60 -2.51
N VAL A 68 11.83 -1.33 -3.44
CA VAL A 68 11.63 -0.33 -4.50
C VAL A 68 10.44 -0.71 -5.37
N CYS A 69 10.36 -1.96 -5.83
CA CYS A 69 9.20 -2.44 -6.59
C CYS A 69 7.91 -2.27 -5.79
N GLY A 70 7.92 -2.63 -4.50
CA GLY A 70 6.79 -2.46 -3.59
C GLY A 70 6.33 -1.01 -3.43
N ILE A 71 7.28 -0.06 -3.36
CA ILE A 71 6.98 1.38 -3.29
C ILE A 71 6.40 1.89 -4.62
N VAL A 72 6.93 1.47 -5.77
CA VAL A 72 6.38 1.85 -7.07
C VAL A 72 4.92 1.42 -7.19
N VAL A 73 4.63 0.17 -6.80
CA VAL A 73 3.24 -0.33 -6.75
C VAL A 73 2.42 0.46 -5.73
N LEU A 74 2.99 0.86 -4.59
CA LEU A 74 2.29 1.65 -3.58
C LEU A 74 1.91 3.05 -4.08
N LEU A 75 2.80 3.72 -4.81
CA LEU A 75 2.50 5.02 -5.43
C LEU A 75 1.36 4.89 -6.44
N PHE A 76 1.34 3.79 -7.22
CA PHE A 76 0.22 3.49 -8.10
C PHE A 76 -1.07 3.24 -7.30
N SER A 77 -1.02 2.47 -6.20
CA SER A 77 -2.18 2.23 -5.33
C SER A 77 -2.76 3.54 -4.75
N VAL A 78 -1.90 4.45 -4.26
CA VAL A 78 -2.33 5.76 -3.75
C VAL A 78 -3.02 6.59 -4.84
N TYR A 79 -2.48 6.59 -6.06
CA TYR A 79 -3.12 7.23 -7.21
C TYR A 79 -4.49 6.58 -7.52
N TRP A 80 -4.57 5.26 -7.41
CA TRP A 80 -5.81 4.52 -7.66
C TRP A 80 -6.89 4.80 -6.61
N ASP A 81 -6.51 4.94 -5.34
CA ASP A 81 -7.42 5.34 -4.27
C ASP A 81 -8.00 6.74 -4.48
N PHE A 82 -7.19 7.67 -5.01
CA PHE A 82 -7.70 8.98 -5.45
C PHE A 82 -8.77 8.82 -6.54
N ARG A 83 -8.60 7.89 -7.47
CA ARG A 83 -9.60 7.60 -8.51
C ARG A 83 -10.91 7.07 -7.91
N TYR A 84 -10.88 6.29 -6.83
CA TYR A 84 -12.11 5.90 -6.12
C TYR A 84 -12.88 7.10 -5.58
N THR A 85 -12.20 8.13 -5.05
CA THR A 85 -12.86 9.37 -4.60
C THR A 85 -13.57 10.09 -5.75
N GLN A 86 -13.01 10.04 -6.97
CA GLN A 86 -13.62 10.62 -8.16
C GLN A 86 -14.85 9.82 -8.61
N ILE A 87 -14.82 8.49 -8.53
CA ILE A 87 -15.98 7.64 -8.82
C ILE A 87 -17.13 7.98 -7.86
N GLY A 88 -16.84 8.11 -6.56
CA GLY A 88 -17.82 8.56 -5.56
C GLY A 88 -18.39 9.95 -5.87
N LYS A 89 -17.56 10.90 -6.33
CA LYS A 89 -18.05 12.23 -6.78
C LYS A 89 -18.97 12.14 -8.00
N LYS A 90 -18.67 11.28 -8.97
CA LYS A 90 -19.50 11.09 -10.17
C LYS A 90 -20.85 10.45 -9.83
N LEU A 91 -20.89 9.50 -8.90
CA LEU A 91 -22.12 8.90 -8.39
C LEU A 91 -23.01 9.89 -7.63
N ALA A 92 -22.41 10.89 -6.97
CA ALA A 92 -23.14 11.97 -6.30
C ALA A 92 -23.70 13.04 -7.27
N ASN A 93 -23.43 12.94 -8.58
CA ASN A 93 -23.87 13.93 -9.55
C ASN A 93 -25.41 13.83 -9.75
N PRO A 94 -26.15 14.95 -9.72
CA PRO A 94 -27.58 14.96 -9.99
C PRO A 94 -27.98 14.42 -11.37
N ASN A 95 -27.07 14.46 -12.35
CA ASN A 95 -27.32 13.96 -13.70
C ASN A 95 -27.00 12.45 -13.82
N PRO A 96 -28.01 11.57 -14.01
CA PRO A 96 -27.82 10.12 -14.10
C PRO A 96 -26.98 9.67 -15.30
N ALA A 97 -26.93 10.45 -16.38
CA ALA A 97 -26.14 10.13 -17.57
C ALA A 97 -24.61 10.18 -17.30
N LEU A 98 -24.19 10.79 -16.19
CA LEU A 98 -22.79 10.89 -15.78
C LEU A 98 -22.38 9.82 -14.77
N HIS A 99 -23.29 8.93 -14.37
CA HIS A 99 -23.02 7.87 -13.40
C HIS A 99 -22.14 6.79 -14.04
N PRO A 100 -21.04 6.39 -13.39
CA PRO A 100 -20.22 5.29 -13.87
C PRO A 100 -21.01 3.97 -13.79
N SER A 101 -20.81 3.09 -14.77
CA SER A 101 -21.41 1.75 -14.75
C SER A 101 -20.96 0.97 -13.51
N LYS A 102 -21.88 0.17 -12.94
CA LYS A 102 -21.57 -0.75 -11.84
C LYS A 102 -20.44 -1.72 -12.25
N ALA A 103 -20.45 -2.20 -13.49
CA ALA A 103 -19.42 -3.09 -14.01
C ALA A 103 -18.03 -2.43 -14.04
N ASP A 104 -17.96 -1.16 -14.47
CA ASP A 104 -16.70 -0.41 -14.51
C ASP A 104 -16.18 -0.12 -13.10
N THR A 105 -17.08 0.17 -12.16
CA THR A 105 -16.74 0.40 -10.75
C THR A 105 -16.18 -0.88 -10.11
N ILE A 106 -16.84 -2.03 -10.31
CA ILE A 106 -16.37 -3.32 -9.83
C ILE A 106 -15.01 -3.68 -10.44
N ARG A 107 -14.84 -3.47 -11.75
CA ARG A 107 -13.56 -3.74 -12.44
C ARG A 107 -12.44 -2.87 -11.87
N ALA A 108 -12.71 -1.60 -11.60
CA ALA A 108 -11.74 -0.69 -11.00
C ALA A 108 -11.35 -1.13 -9.57
N ILE A 109 -12.32 -1.53 -8.74
CA ILE A 109 -12.06 -2.01 -7.38
C ILE A 109 -11.24 -3.31 -7.41
N ARG A 110 -11.60 -4.27 -8.28
CA ARG A 110 -10.84 -5.52 -8.44
C ARG A 110 -9.40 -5.27 -8.87
N LEU A 111 -9.15 -4.28 -9.73
CA LEU A 111 -7.79 -3.90 -10.11
C LEU A 111 -6.99 -3.41 -8.90
N GLY A 112 -7.57 -2.54 -8.06
CA GLY A 112 -6.88 -2.06 -6.86
C GLY A 112 -6.58 -3.16 -5.84
N ILE A 113 -7.46 -4.16 -5.71
CA ILE A 113 -7.19 -5.37 -4.92
C ILE A 113 -5.98 -6.12 -5.50
N MET A 114 -5.98 -6.43 -6.81
CA MET A 114 -4.89 -7.16 -7.45
C MET A 114 -3.54 -6.44 -7.32
N VAL A 115 -3.53 -5.12 -7.52
CA VAL A 115 -2.34 -4.27 -7.36
C VAL A 115 -1.85 -4.28 -5.91
N SER A 116 -2.75 -4.14 -4.94
CA SER A 116 -2.37 -4.15 -3.52
C SER A 116 -1.82 -5.52 -3.10
N LEU A 117 -2.44 -6.61 -3.55
CA LEU A 117 -1.92 -7.97 -3.30
C LEU A 117 -0.54 -8.18 -3.92
N LEU A 118 -0.31 -7.68 -5.14
CA LEU A 118 1.03 -7.68 -5.75
C LEU A 118 2.01 -6.88 -4.90
N GLY A 119 1.62 -5.71 -4.40
CA GLY A 119 2.42 -4.91 -3.49
C GLY A 119 2.79 -5.62 -2.19
N ILE A 120 1.84 -6.34 -1.57
CA ILE A 120 2.08 -7.20 -0.40
C ILE A 120 3.11 -8.29 -0.75
N LEU A 121 2.93 -8.99 -1.87
CA LEU A 121 3.87 -10.03 -2.29
C LEU A 121 5.29 -9.50 -2.45
N LEU A 122 5.46 -8.38 -3.17
CA LEU A 122 6.76 -7.76 -3.40
C LEU A 122 7.43 -7.37 -2.08
N THR A 123 6.68 -6.75 -1.16
CA THR A 123 7.22 -6.29 0.12
C THR A 123 7.48 -7.43 1.11
N ILE A 124 6.75 -8.55 1.01
CA ILE A 124 7.09 -9.80 1.72
C ILE A 124 8.41 -10.35 1.20
N LEU A 125 8.61 -10.46 -0.11
CA LEU A 125 9.87 -10.96 -0.70
C LEU A 125 11.06 -10.10 -0.24
N GLY A 126 10.91 -8.78 -0.25
CA GLY A 126 11.94 -7.85 0.24
C GLY A 126 12.18 -7.97 1.74
N GLY A 127 11.11 -8.10 2.53
CA GLY A 127 11.16 -8.33 3.97
C GLY A 127 11.88 -9.63 4.32
N SER A 128 11.50 -10.75 3.71
CA SER A 128 12.11 -12.06 3.95
C SER A 128 13.60 -12.09 3.60
N ALA A 129 14.01 -11.50 2.47
CA ALA A 129 15.43 -11.38 2.13
C ALA A 129 16.21 -10.56 3.18
N THR A 130 15.62 -9.48 3.67
CA THR A 130 16.23 -8.62 4.68
C THR A 130 16.35 -9.33 6.03
N VAL A 131 15.28 -9.99 6.50
CA VAL A 131 15.28 -10.81 7.71
C VAL A 131 16.37 -11.86 7.66
N GLY A 132 16.49 -12.58 6.54
CA GLY A 132 17.51 -13.62 6.37
C GLY A 132 18.93 -13.07 6.61
N VAL A 133 19.22 -11.88 6.08
CA VAL A 133 20.53 -11.24 6.33
C VAL A 133 20.68 -10.78 7.78
N LEU A 134 19.65 -10.19 8.38
CA LEU A 134 19.71 -9.75 9.78
C LEU A 134 19.96 -10.94 10.72
N VAL A 135 19.28 -12.07 10.49
CA VAL A 135 19.47 -13.31 11.25
C VAL A 135 20.87 -13.90 11.01
N ALA A 136 21.35 -13.94 9.76
CA ALA A 136 22.70 -14.42 9.48
C ALA A 136 23.76 -13.59 10.20
N LYS A 137 23.57 -12.26 10.26
CA LYS A 137 24.45 -11.35 10.99
C LYS A 137 24.36 -11.52 12.50
N SER A 138 23.17 -11.75 13.06
CA SER A 138 23.03 -11.97 14.52
C SER A 138 23.74 -13.25 14.95
N ILE A 139 23.58 -14.35 14.19
CA ILE A 139 24.24 -15.64 14.48
C ILE A 139 25.76 -15.53 14.33
N SER A 140 26.24 -14.71 13.39
CA SER A 140 27.67 -14.53 13.14
C SER A 140 28.38 -13.62 14.16
N GLN A 141 27.64 -12.99 15.08
CA GLN A 141 28.21 -12.16 16.15
C GLN A 141 28.44 -13.01 17.41
N THR A 142 29.70 -13.33 17.69
CA THR A 142 30.08 -14.03 18.93
C THR A 142 29.98 -13.08 20.12
N PRO A 143 29.15 -13.37 21.14
CA PRO A 143 29.05 -12.52 22.33
C PRO A 143 30.39 -12.42 23.08
N GLY A 144 30.73 -11.22 23.58
CA GLY A 144 31.90 -11.02 24.44
C GLY A 144 33.26 -10.93 23.72
N VAL A 145 33.29 -11.01 22.39
CA VAL A 145 34.51 -10.80 21.59
C VAL A 145 34.48 -9.41 20.96
N ALA A 146 35.62 -8.72 20.93
CA ALA A 146 35.75 -7.43 20.25
C ALA A 146 35.32 -7.56 18.78
N ILE A 147 34.55 -6.58 18.27
CA ILE A 147 34.11 -6.55 16.89
C ILE A 147 35.32 -6.30 15.99
N THR A 148 35.88 -7.36 15.41
CA THR A 148 37.04 -7.29 14.51
C THR A 148 36.63 -7.03 13.06
N ASN A 149 35.38 -7.35 12.69
CA ASN A 149 34.87 -7.19 11.34
C ASN A 149 33.50 -6.47 11.35
N PRO A 150 33.46 -5.16 10.98
CA PRO A 150 32.23 -4.37 10.95
C PRO A 150 31.14 -4.90 10.01
N TYR A 151 31.49 -5.74 9.03
CA TYR A 151 30.53 -6.32 8.08
C TYR A 151 29.63 -7.39 8.71
N ARG A 152 30.08 -8.03 9.80
CA ARG A 152 29.31 -9.05 10.54
C ARG A 152 28.31 -8.43 11.51
N THR A 153 28.41 -7.12 11.77
CA THR A 153 27.52 -6.41 12.68
C THR A 153 26.22 -6.00 11.98
N ILE A 154 25.09 -6.10 12.68
CA ILE A 154 23.82 -5.52 12.25
C ILE A 154 23.93 -4.01 12.38
N ARG A 155 23.68 -3.30 11.29
CA ARG A 155 23.69 -1.83 11.28
C ARG A 155 22.28 -1.29 11.23
N ALA A 156 22.07 -0.11 11.79
CA ALA A 156 20.77 0.57 11.72
C ALA A 156 20.24 0.72 10.28
N LEU A 157 21.13 0.99 9.32
CA LEU A 157 20.78 1.04 7.89
C LEU A 157 20.27 -0.28 7.30
N ASP A 158 20.68 -1.42 7.84
CA ASP A 158 20.17 -2.73 7.40
C ASP A 158 18.74 -2.94 7.91
N VAL A 159 18.43 -2.44 9.13
CA VAL A 159 17.09 -2.46 9.73
C VAL A 159 16.13 -1.52 9.01
N PHE A 160 16.60 -0.38 8.49
CA PHE A 160 15.75 0.52 7.71
C PHE A 160 15.20 -0.13 6.42
N VAL A 161 15.90 -1.09 5.81
CA VAL A 161 15.35 -1.87 4.67
C VAL A 161 14.16 -2.72 5.13
N MET A 162 14.23 -3.28 6.33
CA MET A 162 13.15 -4.06 6.93
C MET A 162 11.95 -3.17 7.26
N VAL A 163 12.20 -2.00 7.85
CA VAL A 163 11.17 -0.98 8.12
C VAL A 163 10.46 -0.59 6.82
N ALA A 164 11.21 -0.32 5.75
CA ALA A 164 10.62 0.01 4.46
C ALA A 164 9.63 -1.06 3.97
N ASN A 165 10.01 -2.34 4.05
CA ASN A 165 9.16 -3.45 3.65
C ASN A 165 7.93 -3.62 4.56
N ILE A 166 8.08 -3.54 5.89
CA ILE A 166 6.96 -3.66 6.84
C ILE A 166 5.91 -2.57 6.62
N TYR A 167 6.33 -1.31 6.50
CA TYR A 167 5.40 -0.21 6.23
C TYR A 167 4.79 -0.30 4.83
N GLY A 168 5.53 -0.85 3.86
CA GLY A 168 5.00 -1.19 2.54
C GLY A 168 3.87 -2.24 2.62
N ILE A 169 4.09 -3.34 3.35
CA ILE A 169 3.06 -4.37 3.58
C ILE A 169 1.82 -3.75 4.22
N ALA A 170 2.01 -2.97 5.29
CA ALA A 170 0.90 -2.32 6.00
C ALA A 170 0.08 -1.40 5.08
N ALA A 171 0.74 -0.64 4.21
CA ALA A 171 0.08 0.26 3.28
C ALA A 171 -0.76 -0.48 2.23
N HIS A 172 -0.20 -1.54 1.65
CA HIS A 172 -0.92 -2.38 0.69
C HIS A 172 -2.06 -3.16 1.35
N PHE A 173 -1.86 -3.64 2.58
CA PHE A 173 -2.92 -4.28 3.35
C PHE A 173 -4.10 -3.33 3.62
N ALA A 174 -3.83 -2.10 4.04
CA ALA A 174 -4.87 -1.08 4.24
C ALA A 174 -5.68 -0.82 2.95
N GLY A 175 -5.00 -0.67 1.81
CA GLY A 175 -5.65 -0.51 0.49
C GLY A 175 -6.50 -1.71 0.08
N THR A 176 -6.02 -2.93 0.38
CA THR A 176 -6.73 -4.18 0.12
C THR A 176 -8.03 -4.26 0.93
N VAL A 177 -7.94 -4.03 2.25
CA VAL A 177 -9.10 -4.06 3.16
C VAL A 177 -10.15 -3.03 2.73
N ALA A 178 -9.71 -1.80 2.43
CA ALA A 178 -10.60 -0.76 1.95
C ALA A 178 -11.27 -1.12 0.62
N SER A 179 -10.51 -1.67 -0.33
CA SER A 179 -11.03 -2.08 -1.64
C SER A 179 -12.04 -3.23 -1.53
N ILE A 180 -11.77 -4.24 -0.69
CA ILE A 180 -12.72 -5.34 -0.43
C ILE A 180 -14.00 -4.80 0.21
N TRP A 181 -13.88 -3.90 1.18
CA TRP A 181 -15.04 -3.30 1.82
C TRP A 181 -15.87 -2.45 0.83
N LEU A 182 -15.23 -1.69 -0.05
CA LEU A 182 -15.91 -0.97 -1.13
C LEU A 182 -16.60 -1.93 -2.11
N LEU A 183 -15.97 -3.06 -2.43
CA LEU A 183 -16.54 -4.08 -3.31
C LEU A 183 -17.83 -4.65 -2.73
N GLU A 184 -17.85 -4.97 -1.44
CA GLU A 184 -19.03 -5.47 -0.74
C GLU A 184 -20.16 -4.42 -0.75
N ARG A 185 -19.84 -3.16 -0.45
CA ARG A 185 -20.82 -2.06 -0.50
C ARG A 185 -21.42 -1.84 -1.88
N VAL A 186 -20.66 -2.06 -2.94
CA VAL A 186 -21.17 -1.96 -4.33
C VAL A 186 -21.99 -3.19 -4.74
N HIS A 187 -21.79 -4.36 -4.11
CA HIS A 187 -22.62 -5.54 -4.39
C HIS A 187 -23.97 -5.50 -3.68
N GLN A 188 -24.04 -4.96 -2.46
CA GLN A 188 -25.26 -4.86 -1.66
C GLN A 188 -26.32 -3.90 -2.21
N HIS A 189 -25.99 -3.10 -3.23
CA HIS A 189 -26.86 -2.12 -3.87
C HIS A 189 -26.81 -2.26 -5.39
#